data_AF-A0A942NNB8-F1
#
_entry.id   AF-A0A942NNB8-F1
#
_cell.length_a   1.000
_cell.length_b   1.000
_cell.length_c   1.000
_cell.angle_alpha   90.00
_cell.angle_beta   90.00
_cell.angle_gamma   90.00
#
_symmetry.space_group_name_H-M   'P 1'
#
loop_
_entity.id
_entity.type
_entity.pdbx_description
1 polymer ?
#
loop_
_entity_poly.entity_id
_entity_poly.type
_entity_poly.pdbx_seq_one_letter_code
_entity_poly.pdbx_strand_id
1 'polypeptide(L)'
;MGFEQLASLRDELAQQAAAEKSKKRQLKEEGGATAKKAVKVDPVVLIIGQLQKKFPLAFPKNPAPKVPLKIGIHKDIFEQSEQLGIDKNDLRAAIKTWCWGKRYWECLVEDAVRIDLDGNAAGQVTKVDADQAKKLKQGRRRPPKPSPEQNEPKTEPG
;
A
#
# COMPACT_ATOMS: atom_id res chain seq x y z
N MET A 1 -70.72 -8.62 10.35
CA MET A 1 -69.53 -8.77 11.23
C MET A 1 -68.29 -8.95 10.35
N GLY A 2 -67.85 -7.90 9.63
CA GLY A 2 -66.84 -8.03 8.57
C GLY A 2 -65.74 -6.97 8.55
N PHE A 3 -65.71 -6.06 9.54
CA PHE A 3 -64.71 -4.99 9.60
C PHE A 3 -63.69 -5.17 10.74
N GLU A 4 -64.05 -5.92 11.78
CA GLU A 4 -63.15 -6.23 12.90
C GLU A 4 -62.03 -7.21 12.50
N GLN A 5 -62.29 -8.13 11.57
CA GLN A 5 -61.25 -9.05 11.07
C GLN A 5 -60.12 -8.30 10.33
N LEU A 6 -60.43 -7.17 9.66
CA LEU A 6 -59.45 -6.35 8.95
C LEU A 6 -58.53 -5.56 9.89
N ALA A 7 -59.04 -5.14 11.06
CA ALA A 7 -58.25 -4.44 12.07
C ALA A 7 -57.25 -5.40 12.73
N SER A 8 -57.69 -6.61 13.10
CA SER A 8 -56.83 -7.63 13.70
C SER A 8 -55.73 -8.11 12.74
N LEU A 9 -56.04 -8.28 11.45
CA LEU A 9 -55.05 -8.65 10.42
C LEU A 9 -53.98 -7.58 10.21
N ARG A 10 -54.33 -6.29 10.32
CA ARG A 10 -53.35 -5.19 10.22
C ARG A 10 -52.43 -5.12 11.43
N ASP A 11 -52.95 -5.35 12.63
CA ASP A 11 -52.13 -5.39 13.85
C ASP A 11 -51.15 -6.58 13.82
N GLU A 12 -51.62 -7.74 13.38
CA GLU A 12 -50.80 -8.96 13.28
C GLU A 12 -49.67 -8.81 12.23
N LEU A 13 -49.94 -8.20 11.08
CA LEU A 13 -48.91 -7.86 10.07
C LEU A 13 -47.89 -6.82 10.59
N ALA A 14 -48.34 -5.85 11.40
CA ALA A 14 -47.46 -4.86 12.01
C ALA A 14 -46.52 -5.49 13.05
N GLN A 15 -47.02 -6.44 13.86
CA GLN A 15 -46.22 -7.19 14.82
C GLN A 15 -45.20 -8.10 14.14
N GLN A 16 -45.56 -8.76 13.03
CA GLN A 16 -44.61 -9.58 12.25
C GLN A 16 -43.49 -8.73 11.63
N ALA A 17 -43.82 -7.53 11.11
CA ALA A 17 -42.82 -6.62 10.55
C ALA A 17 -41.88 -6.03 11.62
N ALA A 18 -42.37 -5.81 12.85
CA ALA A 18 -41.56 -5.36 13.98
C ALA A 18 -40.62 -6.47 14.49
N ALA A 19 -41.11 -7.71 14.56
CA ALA A 19 -40.30 -8.87 14.94
C ALA A 19 -39.19 -9.16 13.92
N GLU A 20 -39.46 -9.04 12.61
CA GLU A 20 -38.44 -9.23 11.58
C GLU A 20 -37.38 -8.11 11.60
N LYS A 21 -37.78 -6.84 11.81
CA LYS A 21 -36.84 -5.71 11.99
C LYS A 21 -35.96 -5.88 13.22
N SER A 22 -36.51 -6.43 14.30
CA SER A 22 -35.78 -6.66 15.55
C SER A 22 -34.79 -7.81 15.42
N LYS A 23 -35.17 -8.89 14.73
CA LYS A 23 -34.28 -10.02 14.43
C LYS A 23 -33.16 -9.64 13.45
N LYS A 24 -33.44 -8.74 12.49
CA LYS A 24 -32.45 -8.21 11.52
C LYS A 24 -31.53 -7.15 12.11
N ARG A 25 -31.96 -6.43 13.16
CA ARG A 25 -31.09 -5.56 13.98
C ARG A 25 -30.20 -6.38 14.91
N GLN A 26 -30.74 -7.39 15.58
CA GLN A 26 -29.95 -8.28 16.45
C GLN A 26 -28.89 -9.09 15.68
N LEU A 27 -29.19 -9.62 14.48
CA LEU A 27 -28.17 -10.23 13.61
C LEU A 27 -27.10 -9.24 13.12
N LYS A 28 -27.39 -7.94 13.11
CA LYS A 28 -26.46 -6.88 12.69
C LYS A 28 -25.63 -6.34 13.85
N GLU A 29 -26.11 -6.42 15.08
CA GLU A 29 -25.41 -5.98 16.29
C GLU A 29 -24.46 -7.07 16.84
N GLU A 30 -24.76 -8.36 16.66
CA GLU A 30 -23.77 -9.44 16.89
C GLU A 30 -22.77 -9.60 15.74
N GLY A 31 -22.97 -8.87 14.64
CA GLY A 31 -21.96 -8.58 13.61
C GLY A 31 -21.23 -7.25 13.85
N GLY A 32 -21.45 -6.62 15.00
CA GLY A 32 -20.90 -5.34 15.44
C GLY A 32 -19.63 -5.46 16.28
N ALA A 33 -18.94 -6.59 16.29
CA ALA A 33 -17.51 -6.55 16.50
C ALA A 33 -16.91 -5.93 15.23
N THR A 34 -16.12 -4.87 15.37
CA THR A 34 -15.15 -4.49 14.35
C THR A 34 -14.31 -5.72 14.00
N ALA A 35 -14.79 -6.52 13.05
CA ALA A 35 -13.97 -7.25 12.13
C ALA A 35 -13.27 -6.17 11.30
N LYS A 36 -12.28 -5.52 11.93
CA LYS A 36 -11.04 -5.19 11.24
C LYS A 36 -10.73 -6.49 10.54
N LYS A 37 -11.09 -6.59 9.26
CA LYS A 37 -10.60 -7.64 8.39
C LYS A 37 -9.13 -7.69 8.77
N ALA A 38 -8.70 -8.79 9.39
CA ALA A 38 -7.31 -9.16 9.40
C ALA A 38 -7.02 -9.43 7.92
N VAL A 39 -6.95 -8.35 7.14
CA VAL A 39 -6.23 -8.32 5.88
C VAL A 39 -4.90 -8.85 6.34
N LYS A 40 -4.55 -10.05 5.90
CA LYS A 40 -3.20 -10.60 6.08
C LYS A 40 -2.30 -9.53 5.49
N VAL A 41 -1.80 -8.63 6.33
CA VAL A 41 -1.00 -7.50 5.89
C VAL A 41 0.22 -8.15 5.30
N ASP A 42 0.52 -7.87 4.04
CA ASP A 42 1.66 -8.47 3.37
C ASP A 42 2.88 -8.34 4.28
N PRO A 43 3.67 -9.41 4.48
CA PRO A 43 4.83 -9.38 5.37
C PRO A 43 5.79 -8.23 4.99
N VAL A 44 5.90 -7.96 3.70
CA VAL A 44 6.56 -6.80 3.08
C VAL A 44 6.08 -5.46 3.66
N VAL A 45 4.77 -5.26 3.82
CA VAL A 45 4.20 -4.02 4.37
C VAL A 45 4.45 -3.91 5.87
N LEU A 46 4.46 -5.03 6.60
CA LEU A 46 4.84 -5.06 8.00
C LEU A 46 6.30 -4.63 8.20
N ILE A 47 7.21 -5.14 7.35
CA ILE A 47 8.63 -4.78 7.35
C ILE A 47 8.81 -3.30 7.03
N ILE A 48 8.12 -2.76 6.01
CA ILE A 48 8.11 -1.32 5.73
C ILE A 48 7.68 -0.55 7.00
N GLY A 49 6.62 -1.00 7.69
CA GLY A 49 6.15 -0.36 8.92
C GLY A 49 7.16 -0.41 10.07
N GLN A 50 7.97 -1.47 10.18
CA GLN A 50 9.05 -1.56 11.15
C GLN A 50 10.20 -0.61 10.79
N LEU A 51 10.58 -0.55 9.51
CA LEU A 51 11.57 0.41 9.01
C LEU A 51 11.14 1.86 9.26
N GLN A 52 9.86 2.18 9.09
CA GLN A 52 9.32 3.51 9.41
C GLN A 52 9.44 3.89 10.90
N LYS A 53 9.34 2.91 11.81
CA LYS A 53 9.51 3.14 13.26
C LYS A 53 10.97 3.36 13.64
N LYS A 54 11.88 2.65 12.97
CA LYS A 54 13.33 2.74 13.24
C LYS A 54 13.97 3.95 12.57
N PHE A 55 13.56 4.22 11.33
CA PHE A 55 14.12 5.26 10.48
C PHE A 55 13.01 6.22 10.03
N PRO A 56 12.46 7.05 10.93
CA PRO A 56 11.39 7.98 10.58
C PRO A 56 11.83 9.07 9.59
N LEU A 57 13.14 9.34 9.51
CA LEU A 57 13.72 10.31 8.58
C LEU A 57 13.75 9.76 7.16
N ALA A 58 14.35 8.59 6.95
CA ALA A 58 14.40 7.93 5.64
C ALA A 58 13.03 7.38 5.19
N PHE A 59 12.27 6.81 6.12
CA PHE A 59 10.96 6.22 5.85
C PHE A 59 9.86 7.02 6.59
N PRO A 60 9.49 8.21 6.09
CA PRO A 60 8.43 8.98 6.70
C PRO A 60 7.07 8.28 6.57
N LYS A 61 6.23 8.43 7.60
CA LYS A 61 4.83 7.96 7.60
C LYS A 61 3.90 9.12 7.23
N ASN A 62 2.74 8.79 6.64
CA ASN A 62 1.71 9.76 6.28
C ASN A 62 1.36 10.64 7.50
N PRO A 63 1.25 11.98 7.37
CA PRO A 63 1.08 12.79 6.15
C PRO A 63 2.36 13.32 5.48
N ALA A 64 3.56 12.98 5.96
CA ALA A 64 4.78 13.55 5.40
C ALA A 64 5.02 13.12 3.94
N PRO A 65 5.54 14.03 3.08
CA PRO A 65 5.99 13.66 1.74
C PRO A 65 7.11 12.62 1.85
N LYS A 66 7.14 11.65 0.93
CA LYS A 66 8.27 10.72 0.89
C LYS A 66 9.55 11.50 0.56
N VAL A 67 10.72 10.95 0.91
CA VAL A 67 12.00 11.61 0.62
C VAL A 67 12.77 10.75 -0.40
N PRO A 68 13.50 11.35 -1.35
CA PRO A 68 14.45 10.62 -2.17
C PRO A 68 15.51 9.98 -1.28
N LEU A 69 15.67 8.67 -1.42
CA LEU A 69 16.64 7.92 -0.64
C LEU A 69 18.01 7.91 -1.33
N LYS A 70 19.06 7.75 -0.51
CA LYS A 70 20.43 7.46 -0.96
C LYS A 70 20.45 6.30 -1.96
N ILE A 71 21.24 6.44 -3.02
CA ILE A 71 21.52 5.31 -3.93
C ILE A 71 22.31 4.27 -3.14
N GLY A 72 21.81 3.04 -3.10
CA GLY A 72 22.45 2.00 -2.31
C GLY A 72 21.98 1.90 -0.86
N ILE A 73 20.97 2.68 -0.44
CA ILE A 73 20.40 2.64 0.93
C ILE A 73 20.02 1.23 1.40
N HIS A 74 19.72 0.32 0.48
CA HIS A 74 19.42 -1.07 0.82
C HIS A 74 20.57 -1.77 1.53
N LYS A 75 21.84 -1.40 1.24
CA LYS A 75 23.01 -1.93 1.94
C LYS A 75 23.04 -1.46 3.39
N ASP A 76 22.89 -0.16 3.60
CA ASP A 76 22.84 0.42 4.94
C ASP A 76 21.67 -0.19 5.75
N ILE A 77 20.51 -0.43 5.11
CA ILE A 77 19.36 -1.06 5.76
C ILE A 77 19.64 -2.53 6.08
N PHE A 78 20.38 -3.25 5.23
CA PHE A 78 20.74 -4.64 5.49
C PHE A 78 21.55 -4.79 6.77
N GLU A 79 22.55 -3.94 6.97
CA GLU A 79 23.39 -3.95 8.17
C GLU A 79 22.54 -3.74 9.43
N GLN A 80 21.58 -2.82 9.38
CA GLN A 80 20.65 -2.57 10.48
C GLN A 80 19.60 -3.68 10.65
N SER A 81 19.20 -4.35 9.57
CA SER A 81 18.22 -5.44 9.61
C SER A 81 18.77 -6.72 10.22
N GLU A 82 20.08 -6.97 10.09
CA GLU A 82 20.74 -8.11 10.73
C GLU A 82 20.66 -7.99 12.25
N GLN A 83 20.74 -6.78 12.80
CA GLN A 83 20.49 -6.51 14.22
C GLN A 83 19.03 -6.71 14.65
N LEU A 84 18.08 -6.61 13.71
CA LEU A 84 16.65 -6.76 13.98
C LEU A 84 16.14 -8.19 13.72
N GLY A 85 16.97 -9.06 13.14
CA GLY A 85 16.59 -10.44 12.81
C GLY A 85 15.57 -10.56 11.68
N ILE A 86 15.58 -9.62 10.72
CA ILE A 86 14.69 -9.65 9.55
C ILE A 86 15.39 -10.37 8.39
N ASP A 87 14.65 -11.21 7.66
CA ASP A 87 15.19 -11.88 6.47
C ASP A 87 15.56 -10.89 5.36
N LYS A 88 16.74 -11.08 4.78
CA LYS A 88 17.29 -10.18 3.75
C LYS A 88 16.43 -10.18 2.48
N ASN A 89 15.79 -11.29 2.14
CA ASN A 89 14.97 -11.40 0.94
C ASN A 89 13.66 -10.62 1.09
N ASP A 90 12.98 -10.78 2.22
CA ASP A 90 11.75 -10.03 2.51
C ASP A 90 12.02 -8.52 2.65
N LEU A 91 13.15 -8.16 3.23
CA LEU A 91 13.60 -6.76 3.30
C LEU A 91 13.84 -6.16 1.91
N ARG A 92 14.48 -6.92 1.01
CA ARG A 92 14.68 -6.50 -0.37
C ARG A 92 13.34 -6.28 -1.07
N ALA A 93 12.38 -7.18 -0.86
CA ALA A 93 11.02 -7.06 -1.41
C ALA A 93 10.29 -5.83 -0.84
N ALA A 94 10.46 -5.55 0.46
CA ALA A 94 9.94 -4.36 1.13
C ALA A 94 10.49 -3.07 0.53
N ILE A 95 11.81 -2.97 0.38
CA ILE A 95 12.47 -1.78 -0.21
C ILE A 95 12.05 -1.61 -1.67
N LYS A 96 12.01 -2.70 -2.45
CA LYS A 96 11.56 -2.67 -3.84
C LYS A 96 10.13 -2.15 -3.95
N THR A 97 9.23 -2.66 -3.12
CA THR A 97 7.82 -2.21 -3.06
C THR A 97 7.73 -0.74 -2.65
N TRP A 98 8.58 -0.28 -1.73
CA TRP A 98 8.64 1.12 -1.32
C TRP A 98 9.07 2.04 -2.46
N CYS A 99 10.16 1.71 -3.16
CA CYS A 99 10.74 2.49 -4.26
C CYS A 99 9.88 2.46 -5.54
N TRP A 100 9.08 1.41 -5.75
CA TRP A 100 8.10 1.34 -6.83
C TRP A 100 6.77 2.03 -6.51
N GLY A 101 6.61 2.59 -5.30
CA GLY A 101 5.41 3.31 -4.93
C GLY A 101 5.29 4.64 -5.69
N LYS A 102 4.08 4.96 -6.18
CA LYS A 102 3.79 6.26 -6.85
C LYS A 102 4.32 7.44 -6.04
N ARG A 103 4.07 7.45 -4.73
CA ARG A 103 4.51 8.50 -3.81
C ARG A 103 6.03 8.69 -3.77
N TYR A 104 6.81 7.64 -4.03
CA TYR A 104 8.27 7.75 -4.06
C TYR A 104 8.73 8.51 -5.31
N TRP A 105 8.14 8.20 -6.46
CA TRP A 105 8.42 8.93 -7.71
C TRP A 105 7.98 10.39 -7.67
N GLU A 106 6.96 10.74 -6.88
CA GLU A 106 6.53 12.13 -6.71
C GLU A 106 7.55 13.00 -5.98
N CYS A 107 8.46 12.40 -5.23
CA CYS A 107 9.46 13.09 -4.43
C CYS A 107 10.85 13.11 -5.11
N LEU A 108 11.00 12.40 -6.23
CA LEU A 108 12.19 12.46 -7.09
C LEU A 108 12.12 13.72 -7.97
N VAL A 109 12.39 14.86 -7.35
CA VAL A 109 12.51 16.17 -8.02
C VAL A 109 13.99 16.45 -8.26
N GLU A 110 14.30 17.16 -9.34
CA GLU A 110 15.65 17.65 -9.63
C GLU A 110 16.21 18.45 -8.44
N ASP A 111 17.51 18.25 -8.15
CA ASP A 111 18.25 18.89 -7.05
C ASP A 111 17.72 18.57 -5.64
N ALA A 112 16.79 17.62 -5.51
CA ALA A 112 16.34 17.15 -4.22
C ALA A 112 17.48 16.40 -3.50
N VAL A 113 17.72 16.76 -2.23
CA VAL A 113 18.73 16.11 -1.39
C VAL A 113 18.28 14.69 -1.07
N ARG A 114 19.11 13.71 -1.46
CA ARG A 114 18.93 12.32 -1.05
C ARG A 114 19.34 12.19 0.40
N ILE A 115 18.53 11.51 1.20
CA ILE A 115 18.85 11.26 2.61
C ILE A 115 19.27 9.82 2.84
N ASP A 116 20.17 9.61 3.79
CA ASP A 116 20.48 8.29 4.35
C ASP A 116 19.50 7.89 5.47
N LEU A 117 19.81 6.79 6.18
CA LEU A 117 18.99 6.28 7.27
C LEU A 117 18.98 7.17 8.51
N ASP A 118 20.09 7.85 8.75
CA ASP A 118 20.29 8.78 9.86
C ASP A 118 19.76 10.18 9.53
N GLY A 119 19.33 10.43 8.29
CA GLY A 119 18.81 11.71 7.82
C GLY A 119 19.87 12.68 7.31
N ASN A 120 21.11 12.22 7.13
CA ASN A 120 22.18 12.99 6.53
C ASN A 120 22.01 13.07 5.01
N ALA A 121 22.50 14.17 4.44
CA ALA A 121 22.57 14.35 2.99
C ALA A 121 23.57 13.36 2.37
N ALA A 122 23.08 12.48 1.52
CA ALA A 122 23.83 11.40 0.88
C ALA A 122 23.82 11.53 -0.65
N GLY A 123 23.84 12.76 -1.14
CA GLY A 123 23.83 13.12 -2.55
C GLY A 123 22.57 13.87 -2.97
N GLN A 124 22.42 14.08 -4.28
CA GLN A 124 21.28 14.80 -4.85
C GLN A 124 20.66 13.97 -5.98
N VAL A 125 19.41 14.27 -6.30
CA VAL A 125 18.70 13.67 -7.44
C VAL A 125 19.13 14.39 -8.71
N THR A 126 19.74 13.65 -9.63
CA THR A 126 20.15 14.18 -10.93
C THR A 126 18.92 14.45 -11.81
N LYS A 127 19.02 15.41 -12.73
CA LYS A 127 18.03 15.65 -13.81
C LYS A 127 17.52 14.36 -14.45
N VAL A 128 18.44 13.46 -14.81
CA VAL A 128 18.13 12.17 -15.44
C VAL A 128 17.20 11.30 -14.57
N ASP A 129 17.48 11.23 -13.26
CA ASP A 129 16.66 10.47 -12.30
C ASP A 129 15.26 11.08 -12.16
N ALA A 130 15.17 12.41 -12.08
CA ALA A 130 13.91 13.13 -11.98
C ALA A 130 13.04 12.95 -13.25
N ASP A 131 13.64 13.03 -14.43
CA ASP A 131 12.96 12.78 -15.72
C ASP A 131 12.48 11.33 -15.83
N GLN A 132 13.29 10.36 -15.41
CA GLN A 132 12.89 8.96 -15.38
C GLN A 132 11.71 8.74 -14.42
N ALA A 133 11.76 9.30 -13.21
CA ALA A 133 10.65 9.23 -12.26
C ALA A 133 9.36 9.83 -12.82
N LYS A 134 9.46 10.97 -13.53
CA LYS A 134 8.35 11.63 -14.21
C LYS A 134 7.75 10.73 -15.32
N LYS A 135 8.60 10.10 -16.14
CA LYS A 135 8.16 9.14 -17.17
C LYS A 135 7.48 7.91 -16.57
N LEU A 136 8.04 7.34 -15.51
CA LEU A 136 7.45 6.18 -14.81
C LEU A 136 6.08 6.51 -14.19
N LYS A 137 5.96 7.70 -13.59
CA LYS A 137 4.68 8.23 -13.08
C LYS A 137 3.62 8.33 -14.18
N GLN A 138 4.00 8.80 -15.36
CA GLN A 138 3.11 8.90 -16.52
C GLN A 138 2.77 7.52 -17.12
N GLY A 139 3.75 6.61 -17.19
CA GLY A 139 3.59 5.25 -17.72
C GLY A 139 2.60 4.39 -16.92
N ARG A 140 2.58 4.52 -15.58
CA ARG A 140 1.63 3.79 -14.72
C ARG A 140 0.16 4.18 -14.88
N ARG A 141 -0.15 5.32 -15.53
CA ARG A 141 -1.54 5.66 -15.87
C ARG A 141 -2.08 4.81 -17.03
N ARG A 142 -1.21 4.11 -17.75
CA ARG A 142 -1.61 3.09 -18.73
C ARG A 142 -1.49 1.74 -18.01
N PRO A 143 -2.55 0.92 -17.95
CA PRO A 143 -2.37 -0.47 -17.55
C PRO A 143 -1.31 -1.08 -18.46
N PRO A 144 -0.44 -1.97 -17.96
CA PRO A 144 0.48 -2.68 -18.84
C PRO A 144 -0.36 -3.42 -19.86
N LYS A 145 -0.30 -3.00 -21.13
CA LYS A 145 -0.64 -3.89 -22.23
C LYS A 145 0.32 -5.08 -22.10
N PRO A 146 -0.13 -6.34 -22.15
CA PRO A 146 0.78 -7.45 -22.35
C PRO A 146 1.38 -7.26 -23.75
N SER A 147 2.56 -6.65 -23.82
CA SER A 147 3.33 -6.65 -25.05
C SER A 147 3.98 -8.03 -25.16
N PRO A 148 3.76 -8.75 -26.28
CA PRO A 148 4.31 -10.06 -26.51
C PRO A 148 5.82 -9.95 -26.78
N GLU A 149 6.53 -11.02 -26.44
CA GLU A 149 7.65 -11.54 -27.23
C GLU A 149 8.84 -10.61 -27.48
N GLN A 150 9.90 -10.77 -26.69
CA GLN A 150 11.27 -10.62 -27.20
C GLN A 150 11.72 -11.99 -27.68
N ASN A 151 11.38 -12.31 -28.93
CA ASN A 151 12.10 -13.27 -29.73
C ASN A 151 12.74 -12.52 -30.90
N GLU A 152 13.87 -13.10 -31.34
CA GLU A 152 14.57 -12.90 -32.59
C GLU A 152 15.64 -11.80 -32.64
N PRO A 153 16.62 -11.91 -33.56
CA PRO A 153 17.62 -12.97 -33.63
C PRO A 153 19.03 -12.35 -33.76
N LYS A 154 20.06 -13.02 -33.25
CA LYS A 154 21.45 -12.62 -33.54
C LYS A 154 21.86 -13.30 -34.86
N THR A 155 21.60 -12.65 -35.99
CA THR A 155 22.25 -12.96 -37.27
C THR A 155 23.61 -12.28 -37.35
N GLU A 156 24.57 -13.04 -37.85
CA GLU A 156 25.94 -12.70 -38.26
C GLU A 156 25.99 -11.53 -39.27
N PRO A 157 27.18 -10.91 -39.53
CA PRO A 157 28.12 -11.46 -40.52
C PRO A 157 29.61 -11.25 -40.17
N GLY A 158 30.50 -12.11 -40.70
CA GLY A 158 31.95 -11.89 -40.77
C GLY A 158 32.79 -13.15 -40.81
#